data_AF-A0A2A4HGS3-F1
#
_entry.id   AF-A0A2A4HGS3-F1
#
_cell.length_a   1.000
_cell.length_b   1.000
_cell.length_c   1.000
_cell.angle_alpha   90.00
_cell.angle_beta   90.00
_cell.angle_gamma   90.00
#
_symmetry.space_group_name_H-M   'P 1'
#
loop_
_entity.id
_entity.type
_entity.pdbx_description
1 polymer ?
#
loop_
_entity_poly.entity_id
_entity_poly.type
_entity_poly.pdbx_seq_one_letter_code
_entity_poly.pdbx_strand_id
1 'polypeptide(L)'
;MPLRLPTTAFDSLDVPVIGHFPALPAEDERRLLAARLLMMAGLSFRKLQRPLNEDALIRQISSIDRLDALVIDVALEVLPAEVWHDIEETLASFGKDAIPKIYQGRDRRLCGLILVLRNRPLSDDEDLVKLFRGFDSACRYDEAHYNAILANMAAQGVLNEIAHLVLVHLGEQQP
;
A
#
# COMPACT_ATOMS: atom_id res chain seq x y z
N MET A 1 2.22 16.23 21.54
CA MET A 1 1.84 17.27 20.54
C MET A 1 0.79 16.67 19.64
N PRO A 2 -0.21 17.42 19.16
CA PRO A 2 -1.25 16.88 18.28
C PRO A 2 -0.63 16.35 16.98
N LEU A 3 -1.12 15.20 16.52
CA LEU A 3 -0.76 14.62 15.23
C LEU A 3 -0.98 15.64 14.11
N ARG A 4 0.07 15.95 13.35
CA ARG A 4 0.00 16.86 12.19
C ARG A 4 -0.05 16.03 10.92
N LEU A 5 -1.20 16.06 10.26
CA LEU A 5 -1.38 15.55 8.90
C LEU A 5 -1.93 16.69 8.04
N PRO A 6 -1.53 16.80 6.75
CA PRO A 6 -2.18 17.71 5.82
C PRO A 6 -3.65 17.33 5.67
N THR A 7 -4.53 18.30 5.41
CA THR A 7 -5.96 18.06 5.21
C THR A 7 -6.26 17.11 4.06
N THR A 8 -5.34 16.99 3.10
CA THR A 8 -5.41 16.13 1.92
C THR A 8 -4.69 14.78 2.10
N ALA A 9 -4.34 14.40 3.35
CA ALA A 9 -3.56 13.19 3.61
C ALA A 9 -4.22 11.91 3.10
N PHE A 10 -5.55 11.88 3.02
CA PHE A 10 -6.35 10.72 2.61
C PHE A 10 -6.89 10.82 1.18
N ASP A 11 -6.74 11.98 0.52
CA ASP A 11 -7.27 12.24 -0.83
C ASP A 11 -6.40 11.60 -1.93
N SER A 12 -5.15 11.27 -1.60
CA SER A 12 -4.18 10.64 -2.51
C SER A 12 -3.56 9.42 -1.83
N LEU A 13 -3.40 8.34 -2.61
CA LEU A 13 -2.79 7.09 -2.16
C LEU A 13 -1.32 6.95 -2.56
N ASP A 14 -0.78 7.90 -3.33
CA ASP A 14 0.63 7.90 -3.72
C ASP A 14 1.50 8.10 -2.49
N VAL A 15 2.20 7.08 -2.02
CA VAL A 15 3.06 7.26 -0.84
C VAL A 15 4.21 8.25 -1.15
N PRO A 16 4.58 9.16 -0.22
CA PRO A 16 5.74 10.03 -0.41
C PRO A 16 7.00 9.16 -0.51
N VAL A 17 8.10 9.70 -1.06
CA VAL A 17 9.43 9.07 -0.97
C VAL A 17 10.21 9.81 0.13
N ILE A 18 10.47 9.14 1.26
CA ILE A 18 11.14 9.79 2.40
C ILE A 18 12.52 10.31 1.98
N GLY A 19 12.82 11.54 2.37
CA GLY A 19 14.11 12.19 2.11
C GLY A 19 14.28 12.75 0.70
N HIS A 20 13.22 12.74 -0.12
CA HIS A 20 13.20 13.38 -1.43
C HIS A 20 12.47 14.74 -1.45
N PHE A 21 11.80 15.15 -0.37
CA PHE A 21 11.18 16.47 -0.27
C PHE A 21 11.90 17.36 0.77
N PRO A 22 12.77 18.29 0.33
CA PRO A 22 13.48 19.18 1.25
C PRO A 22 12.57 20.16 2.01
N ALA A 23 11.27 20.23 1.66
CA ALA A 23 10.31 21.19 2.20
C ALA A 23 9.47 20.65 3.38
N LEU A 24 9.48 19.34 3.66
CA LEU A 24 8.73 18.74 4.76
C LEU A 24 9.69 18.19 5.83
N PRO A 25 9.42 18.40 7.13
CA PRO A 25 10.13 17.69 8.17
C PRO A 25 10.01 16.17 7.95
N ALA A 26 11.12 15.43 8.08
CA ALA A 26 11.13 13.98 7.84
C ALA A 26 10.10 13.21 8.67
N GLU A 27 9.73 13.73 9.84
CA GLU A 27 8.68 13.17 10.69
C GLU A 27 7.28 13.29 10.07
N ASP A 28 6.98 14.43 9.42
CA ASP A 28 5.70 14.66 8.76
C ASP A 28 5.59 13.84 7.47
N GLU A 29 6.70 13.61 6.76
CA GLU A 29 6.72 12.68 5.62
C GLU A 29 6.41 11.24 6.06
N ARG A 30 6.96 10.79 7.20
CA ARG A 30 6.69 9.45 7.76
C ARG A 30 5.24 9.31 8.21
N ARG A 31 4.66 10.35 8.82
CA ARG A 31 3.23 10.39 9.16
C ARG A 31 2.36 10.29 7.92
N LEU A 32 2.68 11.04 6.87
CA LEU A 32 1.96 11.00 5.61
C LEU A 32 2.08 9.63 4.91
N LEU A 33 3.27 9.02 4.95
CA LEU A 33 3.49 7.65 4.50
C LEU A 33 2.54 6.67 5.21
N ALA A 34 2.54 6.67 6.55
CA ALA A 34 1.67 5.79 7.32
C ALA A 34 0.17 6.05 7.06
N ALA A 35 -0.24 7.31 6.95
CA ALA A 35 -1.63 7.68 6.63
C ALA A 35 -2.09 7.09 5.30
N ARG A 36 -1.26 7.19 4.26
CA ARG A 36 -1.57 6.64 2.94
C ARG A 36 -1.56 5.12 2.93
N LEU A 37 -0.61 4.49 3.63
CA LEU A 37 -0.57 3.04 3.79
C LEU A 37 -1.82 2.50 4.52
N LEU A 38 -2.23 3.14 5.63
CA LEU A 38 -3.42 2.75 6.38
C LEU A 38 -4.70 2.99 5.56
N MET A 39 -4.77 4.09 4.80
CA MET A 39 -5.88 4.36 3.90
C MET A 39 -5.99 3.29 2.80
N MET A 40 -4.87 2.90 2.17
CA MET A 40 -4.85 1.78 1.23
C MET A 40 -5.33 0.48 1.88
N ALA A 41 -4.82 0.16 3.08
CA ALA A 41 -5.28 -1.03 3.81
C ALA A 41 -6.79 -1.01 4.08
N GLY A 42 -7.33 0.15 4.45
CA GLY A 42 -8.76 0.32 4.70
C GLY A 42 -9.61 0.14 3.44
N LEU A 43 -9.21 0.74 2.33
CA LEU A 43 -9.89 0.57 1.04
C LEU A 43 -9.81 -0.89 0.55
N SER A 44 -8.67 -1.56 0.73
CA SER A 44 -8.53 -2.98 0.41
C SER A 44 -9.45 -3.85 1.25
N PHE A 45 -9.59 -3.56 2.54
CA PHE A 45 -10.51 -4.28 3.42
C PHE A 45 -11.96 -4.14 2.97
N ARG A 46 -12.38 -2.95 2.52
CA ARG A 46 -13.71 -2.76 1.92
C ARG A 46 -13.91 -3.58 0.67
N LYS A 47 -12.94 -3.55 -0.26
CA LYS A 47 -13.00 -4.34 -1.50
C LYS A 47 -13.07 -5.84 -1.20
N LEU A 48 -12.33 -6.31 -0.20
CA LEU A 48 -12.31 -7.70 0.26
C LEU A 48 -13.44 -8.05 1.23
N GLN A 49 -14.33 -7.12 1.55
CA GLN A 49 -15.42 -7.27 2.53
C GLN A 49 -14.94 -7.80 3.90
N ARG A 50 -13.74 -7.37 4.32
CA ARG A 50 -13.11 -7.75 5.60
C ARG A 50 -13.48 -6.75 6.70
N PRO A 51 -13.66 -7.20 7.96
CA PRO A 51 -13.95 -6.29 9.07
C PRO A 51 -12.86 -5.25 9.28
N LEU A 52 -13.25 -3.97 9.35
CA LEU A 52 -12.36 -2.83 9.57
C LEU A 52 -12.24 -2.51 11.06
N ASN A 53 -11.00 -2.50 11.55
CA ASN A 53 -10.65 -1.96 12.87
C ASN A 53 -9.16 -1.56 12.88
N GLU A 54 -8.77 -0.77 13.88
CA GLU A 54 -7.42 -0.19 13.96
C GLU A 54 -6.32 -1.27 13.95
N ASP A 55 -6.47 -2.30 14.78
CA ASP A 55 -5.51 -3.41 14.88
C ASP A 55 -5.35 -4.15 13.55
N ALA A 56 -6.44 -4.35 12.82
CA ALA A 56 -6.41 -5.01 11.52
C ALA A 56 -5.65 -4.16 10.49
N LEU A 57 -5.92 -2.85 10.43
CA LEU A 57 -5.21 -1.94 9.53
C LEU A 57 -3.72 -1.88 9.83
N ILE A 58 -3.36 -1.66 11.10
CA ILE A 58 -1.96 -1.56 11.55
C ILE A 58 -1.22 -2.86 11.26
N ARG A 59 -1.87 -4.01 11.52
CA ARG A 59 -1.27 -5.32 11.23
C ARG A 59 -0.92 -5.48 9.76
N GLN A 60 -1.77 -5.05 8.83
CA GLN A 60 -1.48 -5.23 7.41
C GLN A 60 -0.29 -4.39 6.93
N ILE A 61 -0.14 -3.18 7.46
CA ILE A 61 0.97 -2.33 7.04
C ILE A 61 2.24 -2.61 7.86
N SER A 62 2.18 -3.38 8.95
CA SER A 62 3.32 -3.55 9.87
C SER A 62 4.60 -4.12 9.25
N SER A 63 4.52 -4.73 8.08
CA SER A 63 5.67 -5.22 7.32
C SER A 63 5.38 -5.21 5.83
N ILE A 64 6.42 -5.02 5.01
CA ILE A 64 6.26 -4.95 3.56
C ILE A 64 5.64 -6.23 2.96
N ASP A 65 5.96 -7.41 3.52
CA ASP A 65 5.41 -8.70 3.08
C ASP A 65 3.89 -8.81 3.30
N ARG A 66 3.40 -8.21 4.39
CA ARG A 66 1.96 -8.19 4.69
C ARG A 66 1.23 -7.23 3.76
N LEU A 67 1.85 -6.10 3.45
CA LEU A 67 1.32 -5.20 2.43
C LEU A 67 1.25 -5.92 1.07
N ASP A 68 2.30 -6.64 0.67
CA ASP A 68 2.30 -7.40 -0.58
C ASP A 68 1.22 -8.46 -0.63
N ALA A 69 1.08 -9.24 0.44
CA ALA A 69 0.02 -10.22 0.55
C ALA A 69 -1.37 -9.57 0.37
N LEU A 70 -1.57 -8.39 0.96
CA LEU A 70 -2.80 -7.62 0.77
C LEU A 70 -3.00 -7.16 -0.68
N VAL A 71 -1.95 -6.72 -1.37
CA VAL A 71 -2.02 -6.35 -2.79
C VAL A 71 -2.48 -7.55 -3.63
N ILE A 72 -1.89 -8.72 -3.39
CA ILE A 72 -2.23 -9.95 -4.10
C ILE A 72 -3.65 -10.41 -3.78
N ASP A 73 -4.09 -10.34 -2.52
CA ASP A 73 -5.46 -10.66 -2.12
C ASP A 73 -6.48 -9.79 -2.87
N VAL A 74 -6.24 -8.47 -2.91
CA VAL A 74 -7.11 -7.54 -3.66
C VAL A 74 -7.11 -7.89 -5.14
N ALA A 75 -5.93 -8.13 -5.73
CA ALA A 75 -5.81 -8.50 -7.13
C ALA A 75 -6.58 -9.78 -7.46
N LEU A 76 -6.56 -10.78 -6.58
CA LEU A 76 -7.26 -12.05 -6.79
C LEU A 76 -8.77 -11.87 -6.78
N GLU A 77 -9.27 -10.96 -5.95
CA GLU A 77 -10.70 -10.67 -5.84
C GLU A 77 -11.22 -9.85 -7.04
N VAL A 78 -10.45 -8.86 -7.50
CA VAL A 78 -10.97 -7.82 -8.40
C VAL A 78 -10.55 -7.97 -9.86
N LEU A 79 -9.46 -8.70 -10.14
CA LEU A 79 -8.94 -8.82 -11.50
C LEU A 79 -9.53 -10.03 -12.21
N PRO A 80 -9.91 -9.87 -13.49
CA PRO A 80 -10.45 -10.97 -14.26
C PRO A 80 -9.34 -11.97 -14.64
N ALA A 81 -9.73 -13.20 -14.98
CA ALA A 81 -8.80 -14.32 -15.22
C ALA A 81 -7.80 -14.03 -16.35
N GLU A 82 -8.19 -13.24 -17.36
CA GLU A 82 -7.33 -12.86 -18.48
C GLU A 82 -6.14 -12.01 -18.02
N VAL A 83 -6.31 -11.18 -16.98
CA VAL A 83 -5.19 -10.40 -16.43
C VAL A 83 -4.20 -11.33 -15.71
N TRP A 84 -4.69 -12.35 -15.02
CA TRP A 84 -3.81 -13.34 -14.37
C TRP A 84 -3.01 -14.15 -15.40
N HIS A 85 -3.61 -14.45 -16.56
CA HIS A 85 -2.89 -15.07 -17.66
C HIS A 85 -1.74 -14.18 -18.15
N ASP A 86 -1.99 -12.89 -18.41
CA ASP A 86 -0.94 -11.93 -18.82
C ASP A 86 0.19 -11.84 -17.77
N ILE A 87 -0.15 -11.91 -16.48
CA ILE A 87 0.82 -11.92 -15.39
C ILE A 87 1.70 -13.17 -15.46
N GLU A 88 1.13 -14.35 -15.67
CA GLU A 88 1.87 -15.60 -15.81
C GLU A 88 2.78 -15.60 -17.03
N GLU A 89 2.30 -15.11 -18.18
CA GLU A 89 3.10 -14.95 -19.40
C GLU A 89 4.26 -13.97 -19.18
N THR A 90 3.98 -12.83 -18.56
CA THR A 90 5.00 -11.85 -18.19
C THR A 90 6.07 -12.48 -17.30
N LEU A 91 5.66 -13.26 -16.29
CA LEU A 91 6.58 -13.94 -15.38
C LEU A 91 7.39 -15.03 -16.08
N ALA A 92 6.81 -15.74 -17.03
CA ALA A 92 7.50 -16.75 -17.83
C ALA A 92 8.56 -16.14 -18.75
N SER A 93 8.39 -14.87 -19.15
CA SER A 93 9.36 -14.13 -19.97
C SER A 93 10.62 -13.72 -19.19
N PHE A 94 10.57 -13.68 -17.85
CA PHE A 94 11.74 -13.38 -17.05
C PHE A 94 12.74 -14.54 -17.07
N GLY A 95 13.92 -14.31 -17.66
CA GLY A 95 15.07 -15.18 -17.48
C GLY A 95 15.50 -15.28 -16.01
N LYS A 96 16.45 -16.18 -15.70
CA LYS A 96 16.87 -16.51 -14.31
C LYS A 96 17.18 -15.31 -13.41
N ASP A 97 17.66 -14.18 -13.97
CA ASP A 97 18.04 -12.97 -13.21
C ASP A 97 17.30 -11.70 -13.66
N ALA A 98 16.14 -11.82 -14.33
CA ALA A 98 15.47 -10.69 -14.98
C ALA A 98 14.45 -9.94 -14.10
N ILE A 99 14.24 -10.35 -12.84
CA ILE A 99 13.33 -9.65 -11.92
C ILE A 99 13.98 -8.33 -11.47
N PRO A 100 13.30 -7.17 -11.62
CA PRO A 100 13.80 -5.89 -11.14
C PRO A 100 14.19 -5.94 -9.66
N LYS A 101 15.30 -5.29 -9.30
CA LYS A 101 15.87 -5.32 -7.93
C LYS A 101 14.87 -5.03 -6.82
N ILE A 102 13.94 -4.10 -7.04
CA ILE A 102 12.90 -3.72 -6.08
C ILE A 102 11.92 -4.85 -5.74
N TYR A 103 11.85 -5.90 -6.56
CA TYR A 103 11.01 -7.07 -6.35
C TYR A 103 11.81 -8.34 -6.01
N GLN A 104 13.15 -8.26 -5.95
CA GLN A 104 13.97 -9.42 -5.59
C GLN A 104 13.72 -9.79 -4.13
N GLY A 105 13.49 -11.08 -3.87
CA GLY A 105 13.14 -11.60 -2.54
C GLY A 105 11.65 -11.48 -2.18
N ARG A 106 10.86 -10.77 -2.98
CA ARG A 106 9.41 -10.60 -2.78
C ARG A 106 8.61 -11.66 -3.52
N ASP A 107 7.29 -11.70 -3.32
CA ASP A 107 6.42 -12.56 -4.12
C ASP A 107 6.51 -12.17 -5.61
N ARG A 108 6.92 -13.12 -6.45
CA ARG A 108 7.11 -12.87 -7.89
C ARG A 108 5.83 -12.37 -8.57
N ARG A 109 4.65 -12.78 -8.08
CA ARG A 109 3.35 -12.36 -8.63
C ARG A 109 3.17 -10.86 -8.54
N LEU A 110 3.73 -10.22 -7.51
CA LEU A 110 3.69 -8.77 -7.36
C LEU A 110 4.41 -8.06 -8.51
N CYS A 111 5.60 -8.54 -8.89
CA CYS A 111 6.34 -7.98 -10.02
C CYS A 111 5.54 -8.07 -11.32
N GLY A 112 4.99 -9.26 -11.61
CA GLY A 112 4.18 -9.48 -12.82
C GLY A 112 2.93 -8.63 -12.81
N LEU A 113 2.21 -8.60 -11.68
CA LEU A 113 1.04 -7.75 -11.46
C LEU A 113 1.34 -6.29 -11.78
N ILE A 114 2.30 -5.67 -11.09
CA ILE A 114 2.58 -4.25 -11.27
C ILE A 114 3.01 -3.93 -12.72
N LEU A 115 3.78 -4.79 -13.37
CA LEU A 115 4.20 -4.57 -14.76
C LEU A 115 3.05 -4.68 -15.76
N VAL A 116 2.16 -5.65 -15.59
CA VAL A 116 0.97 -5.79 -16.43
C VAL A 116 0.04 -4.59 -16.22
N LEU A 117 -0.23 -4.22 -14.96
CA LEU A 117 -1.15 -3.13 -14.63
C LEU A 117 -0.65 -1.74 -15.06
N ARG A 118 0.66 -1.54 -15.21
CA ARG A 118 1.22 -0.30 -15.77
C ARG A 118 0.98 -0.15 -17.26
N ASN A 119 0.87 -1.26 -17.98
CA ASN A 119 0.74 -1.28 -19.45
C ASN A 119 -0.68 -1.57 -19.94
N ARG A 120 -1.61 -1.83 -19.01
CA ARG A 120 -3.00 -2.20 -19.31
C ARG A 120 -3.98 -1.28 -18.59
N PRO A 121 -5.08 -0.85 -19.25
CA PRO A 121 -6.20 -0.25 -18.54
C PRO A 121 -6.82 -1.30 -17.60
N LEU A 122 -6.77 -1.01 -16.30
CA LEU A 122 -7.17 -1.94 -15.24
C LEU A 122 -8.69 -2.14 -15.18
N SER A 123 -9.42 -1.04 -15.19
CA SER A 123 -10.87 -0.96 -14.96
C SER A 123 -11.33 0.48 -15.20
N ASP A 124 -12.62 0.66 -15.43
CA ASP A 124 -13.29 1.97 -15.35
C ASP A 124 -13.55 2.39 -13.88
N ASP A 125 -13.32 1.50 -12.91
CA ASP A 125 -13.34 1.80 -11.47
C ASP A 125 -12.11 2.66 -11.08
N GLU A 126 -12.32 3.97 -11.03
CA GLU A 126 -11.28 4.94 -10.66
C GLU A 126 -10.65 4.68 -9.30
N ASP A 127 -11.42 4.20 -8.32
CA ASP A 127 -10.93 3.94 -6.97
C ASP A 127 -9.99 2.74 -6.97
N LEU A 128 -10.31 1.71 -7.76
CA LEU A 128 -9.44 0.56 -7.96
C LEU A 128 -8.13 0.96 -8.64
N VAL A 129 -8.20 1.81 -9.67
CA VAL A 129 -7.00 2.35 -10.35
C VAL A 129 -6.12 3.13 -9.37
N LYS A 130 -6.71 4.02 -8.56
CA LYS A 130 -5.99 4.77 -7.53
C LYS A 130 -5.34 3.85 -6.50
N LEU A 131 -6.05 2.81 -6.06
CA LEU A 131 -5.54 1.84 -5.09
C LEU A 131 -4.30 1.09 -5.61
N PHE A 132 -4.33 0.55 -6.82
CA PHE A 132 -3.17 -0.13 -7.39
C PHE A 132 -2.00 0.80 -7.70
N ARG A 133 -2.25 2.07 -8.05
CA ARG A 133 -1.18 3.07 -8.16
C ARG A 133 -0.52 3.36 -6.81
N GLY A 134 -1.31 3.48 -5.75
CA GLY A 134 -0.79 3.61 -4.39
C GLY A 134 0.07 2.41 -4.00
N PHE A 135 -0.38 1.20 -4.30
CA PHE A 135 0.40 -0.01 -4.07
C PHE A 135 1.69 -0.06 -4.88
N ASP A 136 1.66 0.32 -6.16
CA ASP A 136 2.88 0.45 -6.97
C ASP A 136 3.88 1.43 -6.32
N SER A 137 3.40 2.57 -5.84
CA SER A 137 4.26 3.53 -5.15
C SER A 137 4.86 2.92 -3.87
N ALA A 138 4.06 2.22 -3.06
CA ALA A 138 4.52 1.59 -1.83
C ALA A 138 5.53 0.47 -2.07
N CYS A 139 5.40 -0.28 -3.17
CA CYS A 139 6.31 -1.35 -3.53
C CYS A 139 7.73 -0.89 -3.89
N ARG A 140 7.95 0.41 -4.06
CA ARG A 140 9.28 0.99 -4.35
C ARG A 140 10.15 1.16 -3.11
N TYR A 141 9.57 0.99 -1.93
CA TYR A 141 10.32 1.06 -0.69
C TYR A 141 11.21 -0.16 -0.50
N ASP A 142 12.43 0.09 -0.02
CA ASP A 142 13.27 -0.96 0.54
C ASP A 142 12.60 -1.55 1.79
N GLU A 143 12.59 -2.88 1.89
CA GLU A 143 11.95 -3.61 2.98
C GLU A 143 12.47 -3.19 4.35
N ALA A 144 13.79 -3.15 4.53
CA ALA A 144 14.39 -2.85 5.83
C ALA A 144 14.06 -1.42 6.25
N HIS A 145 14.10 -0.47 5.32
CA HIS A 145 13.73 0.91 5.58
C HIS A 145 12.23 1.06 5.91
N TYR A 146 11.35 0.42 5.13
CA TYR A 146 9.90 0.43 5.38
C TYR A 146 9.58 -0.09 6.78
N ASN A 147 10.08 -1.30 7.10
CA ASN A 147 9.83 -1.97 8.36
C ASN A 147 10.37 -1.14 9.54
N ALA A 148 11.54 -0.52 9.41
CA ALA A 148 12.12 0.33 10.44
C ALA A 148 11.29 1.60 10.71
N ILE A 149 10.77 2.27 9.67
CA ILE A 149 9.90 3.44 9.83
C ILE A 149 8.65 3.06 10.61
N LEU A 150 7.95 2.01 10.18
CA LEU A 150 6.67 1.65 10.79
C LEU A 150 6.83 1.07 12.19
N ALA A 151 7.88 0.29 12.46
CA ALA A 151 8.19 -0.17 13.80
C ALA A 151 8.42 1.00 14.77
N ASN A 152 9.15 2.03 14.34
CA ASN A 152 9.37 3.22 15.15
C ASN A 152 8.07 3.99 15.42
N MET A 153 7.22 4.16 14.39
CA MET A 153 5.93 4.82 14.55
C MET A 153 4.96 4.04 15.44
N ALA A 154 4.98 2.71 15.35
CA ALA A 154 4.21 1.83 16.21
C ALA A 154 4.63 1.99 17.68
N ALA A 155 5.95 1.99 17.95
CA ALA A 155 6.49 2.17 19.30
C ALA A 155 6.13 3.54 19.92
N GLN A 156 5.89 4.55 19.08
CA GLN A 156 5.45 5.88 19.50
C GLN A 156 3.92 6.03 19.61
N GLY A 157 3.15 4.99 19.30
CA GLY A 157 1.67 5.05 19.29
C GLY A 157 1.06 5.83 18.13
N VAL A 158 1.89 6.36 17.21
CA VAL A 158 1.44 7.22 16.10
C VAL A 158 0.58 6.45 15.10
N LEU A 159 0.85 5.15 14.89
CA LEU A 159 0.03 4.34 13.98
C LEU A 159 -1.40 4.15 14.47
N ASN A 160 -1.63 4.06 15.78
CA ASN A 160 -2.97 3.97 16.36
C ASN A 160 -3.77 5.25 16.12
N GLU A 161 -3.17 6.41 16.39
CA GLU A 161 -3.81 7.71 16.13
C GLU A 161 -4.17 7.87 14.65
N ILE A 162 -3.28 7.49 13.72
CA ILE A 162 -3.55 7.59 12.28
C ILE A 162 -4.60 6.56 11.85
N ALA A 163 -4.56 5.32 12.35
CA ALA A 163 -5.53 4.29 12.01
C ALA A 163 -6.95 4.70 12.41
N HIS A 164 -7.09 5.30 13.61
CA HIS A 164 -8.34 5.89 14.05
C HIS A 164 -8.86 6.94 13.07
N LEU A 165 -8.01 7.89 12.66
CA LEU A 165 -8.38 8.94 11.70
C LEU A 165 -8.79 8.37 10.34
N VAL A 166 -8.14 7.31 9.87
CA VAL A 166 -8.52 6.62 8.63
C VAL A 166 -9.91 6.01 8.76
N LEU A 167 -10.22 5.33 9.87
CA LEU A 167 -11.56 4.77 10.09
C LEU A 167 -12.65 5.85 10.11
N VAL A 168 -12.39 6.95 10.83
CA VAL A 168 -13.29 8.12 10.85
C VAL A 168 -13.48 8.69 9.45
N HIS A 169 -12.41 8.85 8.68
CA HIS A 169 -12.46 9.36 7.31
C HIS A 169 -13.24 8.43 6.36
N LEU A 170 -13.09 7.12 6.53
CA LEU A 170 -13.84 6.12 5.78
C LEU A 170 -15.34 6.12 6.17
N GLY A 171 -15.71 6.67 7.33
CA GLY A 171 -17.08 6.64 7.86
C GLY A 171 -17.38 5.39 8.70
N GLU A 172 -16.33 4.68 9.14
CA GLU A 172 -16.45 3.58 10.09
C GLU A 172 -16.49 4.18 11.51
N GLN A 173 -17.69 4.36 12.07
CA GLN A 173 -17.82 4.65 13.49
C GLN A 173 -17.66 3.33 14.25
N GLN A 174 -16.67 3.26 15.16
CA GLN A 174 -16.68 2.17 16.13
C GLN A 174 -17.89 2.31 17.05
N PRO A 175 -18.59 1.20 17.40
CA PRO A 175 -19.65 1.21 18.40
C PRO A 175 -19.14 1.59 19.80
#